data_AF-A0A3B9EFU2-F1
#
_entry.id   AF-A0A3B9EFU2-F1
#
_cell.length_a   1.000
_cell.length_b   1.000
_cell.length_c   1.000
_cell.angle_alpha   90.00
_cell.angle_beta   90.00
_cell.angle_gamma   90.00
#
_symmetry.space_group_name_H-M   'P 1'
#
loop_
_entity.id
_entity.type
_entity.pdbx_description
1 polymer ?
#
loop_
_entity_poly.entity_id
_entity_poly.type
_entity_poly.pdbx_seq_one_letter_code
_entity_poly.pdbx_strand_id
1 'polypeptide(L)' 'GRTGYSIPAPEAVEAELEAGVRIGARLILWGEAAYPEALAAVDPPPPLLWTLGDPSLMQRPCMAIVGAR' A
#
# COMPACT_ATOMS: atom_id res chain seq x y z
N GLY A 1 13.86 10.35 13.95
CA GLY A 1 14.95 9.60 13.30
C GLY A 1 14.40 8.87 12.10
N ARG A 2 14.95 9.13 10.92
CA ARG A 2 14.95 8.29 9.70
C ARG A 2 15.91 8.97 8.72
N THR A 3 17.20 8.87 9.01
CA THR A 3 18.28 9.31 8.12
C THR A 3 18.35 8.32 6.95
N GLY A 4 18.03 8.77 5.73
CA GLY A 4 18.08 7.93 4.53
C GLY A 4 16.93 8.10 3.52
N TYR A 5 15.95 8.98 3.78
CA TYR A 5 14.86 9.25 2.84
C TYR A 5 15.14 10.54 2.05
N SER A 6 15.46 10.41 0.76
CA SER A 6 15.49 11.53 -0.18
C SER A 6 14.16 11.61 -0.91
N ILE A 7 13.70 12.84 -1.18
CA ILE A 7 12.57 13.04 -2.09
C ILE A 7 13.01 12.53 -3.47
N PRO A 8 12.26 11.59 -4.09
CA PRO A 8 12.56 11.10 -5.43
C PRO A 8 12.34 12.22 -6.45
N ALA A 9 13.02 12.13 -7.59
CA ALA A 9 12.74 13.00 -8.73
C ALA A 9 11.31 12.73 -9.26
N PRO A 10 10.58 13.74 -9.76
CA PRO A 10 9.21 13.57 -10.26
C PRO A 10 9.07 12.43 -11.28
N GLU A 11 10.06 12.27 -12.15
CA GLU A 11 10.06 11.26 -13.21
C GLU A 11 10.10 9.83 -12.65
N ALA A 12 10.77 9.64 -11.50
CA ALA A 12 10.78 8.35 -10.82
C ALA A 12 9.43 8.02 -10.18
N VAL A 13 8.70 9.03 -9.71
CA VAL A 13 7.33 8.86 -9.18
C VAL A 13 6.37 8.50 -10.31
N GLU A 14 6.43 9.20 -11.44
CA GLU A 14 5.62 8.93 -12.62
C GLU A 14 5.86 7.52 -13.15
N ALA A 15 7.12 7.10 -13.27
CA ALA A 15 7.48 5.75 -13.72
C ALA A 15 6.94 4.64 -12.80
N GLU A 16 6.93 4.86 -11.48
CA GLU A 16 6.36 3.92 -10.50
C GLU A 16 4.83 3.81 -10.66
N LEU A 17 4.14 4.94 -10.82
CA LEU A 17 2.70 4.97 -11.06
C LEU A 17 2.34 4.23 -12.35
N GLU A 18 3.06 4.49 -13.44
CA GLU A 18 2.88 3.79 -14.71
C GLU A 18 3.18 2.29 -14.60
N ALA A 19 4.22 1.90 -13.85
CA ALA A 19 4.55 0.50 -13.62
C ALA A 19 3.42 -0.25 -12.90
N GLY A 20 2.83 0.37 -11.88
CA GLY A 20 1.66 -0.17 -11.20
C GLY A 20 0.47 -0.34 -12.13
N VAL A 21 0.14 0.69 -12.91
CA VAL A 21 -0.95 0.62 -13.90
C VAL A 21 -0.72 -0.49 -14.94
N ARG A 22 0.52 -0.66 -15.43
CA ARG A 22 0.87 -1.69 -16.43
C ARG A 22 0.62 -3.12 -15.93
N ILE A 23 0.81 -3.38 -14.64
CA ILE A 23 0.55 -4.69 -14.05
C ILE A 23 -0.90 -4.85 -13.56
N GLY A 24 -1.76 -3.85 -13.76
CA GLY A 24 -3.13 -3.83 -13.24
C GLY A 24 -3.19 -3.64 -11.72
N ALA A 25 -2.14 -3.10 -11.11
CA ALA A 25 -2.16 -2.75 -9.70
C ALA A 25 -2.95 -1.45 -9.49
N ARG A 26 -3.61 -1.38 -8.33
CA ARG A 26 -4.33 -0.20 -7.87
C ARG A 26 -3.63 0.38 -6.66
N LEU A 27 -3.35 1.68 -6.73
CA LEU A 27 -2.90 2.48 -5.60
C LEU A 27 -4.12 2.86 -4.74
N ILE A 28 -4.04 2.63 -3.43
CA ILE A 28 -5.06 2.99 -2.45
C ILE A 28 -4.42 3.94 -1.44
N LEU A 29 -5.00 5.13 -1.27
CA LEU A 29 -4.52 6.14 -0.34
C LEU A 29 -5.20 6.00 1.02
N TRP A 30 -4.49 6.37 2.09
CA TRP A 30 -5.09 6.47 3.41
C TRP A 30 -6.27 7.46 3.41
N GLY A 31 -7.41 7.03 3.97
CA GLY A 31 -8.67 7.78 3.95
C GLY A 31 -9.64 7.39 2.83
N GLU A 32 -9.21 6.58 1.85
CA GLU A 32 -10.13 6.01 0.86
C GLU A 32 -11.01 4.90 1.46
N ALA A 33 -12.22 4.73 0.93
CA ALA A 33 -13.13 3.65 1.34
C ALA A 33 -12.58 2.23 1.10
N ALA A 34 -11.61 2.09 0.18
CA ALA A 34 -10.94 0.82 -0.10
C ALA A 34 -9.75 0.54 0.84
N TYR A 35 -9.37 1.50 1.69
CA TYR A 35 -8.28 1.35 2.63
C TYR A 35 -8.74 0.47 3.82
N PRO A 36 -7.97 -0.56 4.21
CA PRO A 36 -8.38 -1.49 5.25
C PRO A 36 -8.29 -0.87 6.65
N GLU A 37 -9.37 -0.99 7.43
CA GLU A 37 -9.45 -0.47 8.79
C GLU A 37 -8.35 -1.04 9.71
N ALA A 38 -7.99 -2.31 9.52
CA ALA A 38 -6.94 -2.97 10.29
C ALA A 38 -5.55 -2.29 10.13
N LEU A 39 -5.22 -1.78 8.95
CA LEU A 39 -3.97 -1.03 8.74
C LEU A 39 -4.12 0.44 9.16
N ALA A 40 -5.33 1.01 9.09
CA ALA A 40 -5.59 2.38 9.53
C ALA A 40 -5.43 2.52 11.05
N ALA A 41 -5.62 1.44 11.79
CA ALA A 41 -5.45 1.37 13.25
C ALA A 41 -3.98 1.23 13.71
N VAL A 42 -3.03 0.99 12.79
CA VAL A 42 -1.59 0.93 13.12
C VAL A 42 -1.05 2.34 13.29
N ASP A 43 -0.08 2.54 14.20
CA ASP A 43 0.54 3.84 14.46
C ASP A 43 2.06 3.86 14.10
N PRO A 44 2.49 4.63 13.07
CA PRO A 44 1.65 5.38 12.13
C PRO A 44 1.03 4.47 11.05
N PRO A 45 -0.14 4.82 10.50
CA PRO A 45 -0.72 4.05 9.42
C PRO A 45 0.11 4.23 8.14
N PRO A 46 0.24 3.19 7.30
CA PRO A 46 0.91 3.35 6.01
C PRO A 46 0.14 4.34 5.13
N PRO A 47 0.78 5.34 4.52
CA PRO A 47 0.07 6.42 3.82
C PRO A 47 -0.59 5.96 2.51
N LEU A 48 -0.07 4.91 1.88
CA LEU A 48 -0.56 4.35 0.63
C LEU A 48 -0.26 2.85 0.55
N LEU A 49 -1.03 2.14 -0.27
CA LEU A 49 -0.89 0.70 -0.53
C LEU A 49 -1.01 0.42 -2.03
N TRP A 50 -0.08 -0.35 -2.58
CA TRP A 50 -0.27 -1.00 -3.87
C TRP A 50 -1.00 -2.32 -3.68
N THR A 51 -2.05 -2.54 -4.46
CA THR A 51 -2.86 -3.77 -4.43
C THR A 51 -2.95 -4.37 -5.82
N LEU A 52 -2.94 -5.70 -5.91
CA LEU A 52 -3.14 -6.43 -7.15
C LEU A 52 -4.22 -7.48 -6.93
N GLY A 53 -5.21 -7.53 -7.81
CA GLY A 53 -6.39 -8.40 -7.65
C GLY A 53 -7.58 -7.66 -7.03
N ASP A 54 -8.38 -8.36 -6.21
CA ASP A 54 -9.61 -7.84 -5.63
C ASP A 54 -9.38 -7.15 -4.27
N PRO A 55 -9.47 -5.81 -4.17
CA PRO A 55 -9.27 -5.08 -2.92
C PRO A 55 -10.37 -5.33 -1.89
N SER A 56 -11.54 -5.86 -2.28
CA SER A 56 -12.64 -6.14 -1.34
C SER A 56 -12.26 -7.17 -0.28
N LEU A 57 -11.28 -8.04 -0.58
CA LEU A 57 -10.78 -9.05 0.34
C LEU A 57 -10.11 -8.45 1.57
N MET A 58 -9.54 -7.26 1.46
CA MET A 58 -8.86 -6.57 2.56
C MET A 58 -9.83 -6.01 3.60
N GLN A 59 -11.13 -5.91 3.28
CA GLN A 59 -12.18 -5.51 4.21
C GLN A 59 -12.79 -6.68 4.99
N ARG A 60 -12.36 -7.91 4.71
CA ARG A 60 -12.85 -9.10 5.40
C ARG A 60 -11.97 -9.39 6.61
N PRO A 61 -12.53 -9.97 7.69
CA PRO A 61 -11.72 -10.50 8.78
C PRO A 61 -10.67 -11.48 8.26
N CYS A 62 -9.42 -11.31 8.67
CA CYS A 62 -8.30 -12.16 8.27
C CYS A 62 -7.40 -12.48 9.46
N MET A 63 -6.58 -13.52 9.32
CA MET A 63 -5.63 -13.95 10.34
C MET A 63 -4.25 -14.12 9.68
N ALA A 64 -3.23 -13.52 10.29
CA ALA A 64 -1.85 -13.73 9.88
C ALA A 64 -1.33 -15.07 10.43
N ILE A 65 -0.66 -15.85 9.58
CA ILE A 65 0.02 -17.10 9.97
C ILE A 65 1.51 -16.91 9.65
N VAL A 66 2.37 -17.06 10.65
CA VAL A 66 3.83 -16.89 10.54
C VAL A 66 4.55 -18.08 11.20
N GLY A 67 5.72 -18.48 10.68
CA GLY A 67 6.47 -19.65 11.16
C GLY A 67 7.89 -19.71 10.60
N ALA A 68 8.62 -20.80 10.89
CA ALA A 68 9.96 -21.03 10.33
C ALA A 68 9.91 -21.16 8.79
N ARG A 69 11.00 -20.74 8.12
CA ARG A 69 11.17 -20.84 6.66
C ARG A 69 11.62 -22.22 6.22
#